data_AF-A0A2D4IRW9-F1
#
_entry.id   AF-A0A2D4IRW9-F1
#
_cell.length_a   1.000
_cell.length_b   1.000
_cell.length_c   1.000
_cell.angle_alpha   90.00
_cell.angle_beta   90.00
_cell.angle_gamma   90.00
#
_symmetry.space_group_name_H-M   'P 1'
#
loop_
_entity.id
_entity.type
_entity.pdbx_description
1 polymer ?
#
loop_
_entity_poly.entity_id
_entity_poly.type
_entity_poly.pdbx_seq_one_letter_code
_entity_poly.pdbx_strand_id
1 'polypeptide(L)'
;MNPDYNVEFFRQFTLVMNALDNRAARNHVNRMCLAADIPLIESGTAGYLGQVTVIKKGVTECYECHPKPTQKTFPGCTIRNTPSEPIHCIVWAKYLFNQLFGEEDADQEVSPDRADPEASWEPAEAEARARASNEDGDIKRVSTKEWAKSTGYDAVKLFTKVRQAPCFHLHKLKKNRTVE
;
A
#
# COMPACT_ATOMS: atom_id res chain seq x y z
N MET A 1 18.83 -8.72 0.65
CA MET A 1 20.02 -7.85 0.88
C MET A 1 21.21 -8.56 0.28
N ASN A 2 22.06 -7.85 -0.47
CA ASN A 2 23.23 -8.49 -1.08
C ASN A 2 24.26 -8.81 0.03
N PRO A 3 24.65 -10.09 0.23
CA PRO A 3 25.64 -10.47 1.25
C PRO A 3 27.04 -9.86 1.04
N ASP A 4 27.33 -9.34 -0.15
CA ASP A 4 28.61 -8.72 -0.49
C ASP A 4 28.90 -7.46 0.36
N TYR A 5 27.86 -6.70 0.75
CA TYR A 5 27.97 -5.47 1.52
C TYR A 5 27.75 -5.73 3.02
N ASN A 6 28.59 -6.60 3.58
CA ASN A 6 28.53 -6.98 5.00
C ASN A 6 29.29 -5.97 5.90
N VAL A 7 29.34 -6.26 7.20
CA VAL A 7 29.96 -5.35 8.19
C VAL A 7 31.45 -5.09 7.88
N GLU A 8 32.16 -6.07 7.34
CA GLU A 8 33.58 -5.94 7.02
C GLU A 8 33.80 -4.97 5.87
N PHE A 9 32.93 -4.98 4.85
CA PHE A 9 32.93 -3.97 3.80
C PHE A 9 32.76 -2.55 4.40
N PHE A 10 31.81 -2.36 5.33
CA PHE A 10 31.58 -1.06 5.94
C PHE A 10 32.78 -0.58 6.80
N ARG A 11 33.53 -1.48 7.42
CA ARG A 11 34.73 -1.14 8.23
C ARG A 11 35.88 -0.57 7.40
N GLN A 12 35.86 -0.75 6.08
CA GLN A 12 36.89 -0.20 5.18
C GLN A 12 36.81 1.33 5.08
N PHE A 13 35.70 1.94 5.50
CA PHE A 13 35.47 3.37 5.39
C PHE A 13 35.67 4.10 6.72
N THR A 14 36.21 5.32 6.64
CA THR A 14 36.27 6.25 7.79
C THR A 14 34.94 6.98 8.02
N LEU A 15 34.12 7.10 6.98
CA LEU A 15 32.87 7.85 6.97
C LEU A 15 31.91 7.27 5.93
N VAL A 16 30.62 7.19 6.27
CA VAL A 16 29.54 6.85 5.33
C VAL A 16 28.60 8.05 5.18
N MET A 17 28.13 8.32 3.97
CA MET A 17 27.18 9.40 3.69
C MET A 17 25.97 8.83 2.96
N ASN A 18 24.78 9.02 3.54
CA ASN A 18 23.54 8.63 2.90
C ASN A 18 23.05 9.70 1.91
N ALA A 19 22.69 9.22 0.72
CA ALA A 19 22.02 9.96 -0.35
C ALA A 19 20.84 9.13 -0.90
N LEU A 20 20.10 8.50 0.01
CA LEU A 20 19.04 7.52 -0.28
C LEU A 20 17.66 8.16 -0.18
N ASP A 21 16.68 7.64 -0.90
CA ASP A 21 15.30 8.12 -0.93
C ASP A 21 14.29 7.18 -0.24
N ASN A 22 14.73 6.01 0.19
CA ASN A 22 13.87 4.98 0.77
C ASN A 22 14.25 4.61 2.20
N ARG A 23 13.22 4.49 3.06
CA ARG A 23 13.40 4.23 4.49
C ARG A 23 14.04 2.87 4.78
N ALA A 24 13.72 1.85 3.99
CA ALA A 24 14.25 0.49 4.20
C ALA A 24 15.78 0.43 4.02
N ALA A 25 16.31 1.06 2.97
CA ALA A 25 17.75 1.15 2.76
C ALA A 25 18.42 2.04 3.81
N ARG A 26 17.81 3.17 4.19
CA ARG A 26 18.33 4.01 5.28
C ARG A 26 18.44 3.25 6.61
N ASN A 27 17.41 2.49 6.98
CA ASN A 27 17.45 1.60 8.16
C ASN A 27 18.57 0.55 8.05
N HIS A 28 18.73 -0.06 6.86
CA HIS A 28 19.80 -1.02 6.64
C HIS A 28 21.18 -0.38 6.83
N VAL A 29 21.48 0.73 6.15
CA VAL A 29 22.77 1.44 6.27
C VAL A 29 23.00 1.91 7.70
N ASN A 30 21.98 2.44 8.39
CA ASN A 30 22.05 2.80 9.81
C ASN A 30 22.55 1.61 10.66
N ARG A 31 21.90 0.45 10.54
CA ARG A 31 22.29 -0.76 11.30
C ARG A 31 23.70 -1.25 10.94
N MET A 32 24.08 -1.19 9.66
CA MET A 32 25.43 -1.55 9.21
C MET A 32 26.49 -0.62 9.79
N CYS A 33 26.26 0.69 9.81
CA CYS A 33 27.19 1.67 10.39
C CYS A 33 27.31 1.51 11.91
N LEU A 34 26.19 1.23 12.61
CA LEU A 34 26.22 0.91 14.05
C LEU A 34 26.95 -0.41 14.35
N ALA A 35 26.84 -1.42 13.48
CA ALA A 35 27.55 -2.69 13.62
C ALA A 35 29.05 -2.54 13.33
N ALA A 36 29.42 -1.77 12.32
CA ALA A 36 30.81 -1.49 11.94
C ALA A 36 31.48 -0.42 12.82
N ASP A 37 30.70 0.32 13.62
CA ASP A 37 31.13 1.49 14.40
C ASP A 37 31.74 2.63 13.54
N ILE A 38 31.18 2.84 12.35
CA ILE A 38 31.57 3.91 11.44
C ILE A 38 30.59 5.07 11.55
N PRO A 39 31.05 6.34 11.67
CA PRO A 39 30.17 7.50 11.63
C PRO A 39 29.38 7.58 10.31
N LEU A 40 28.10 7.91 10.42
CA LEU A 40 27.18 8.06 9.29
C LEU A 40 26.64 9.50 9.24
N ILE A 41 26.75 10.14 8.08
CA ILE A 41 26.03 11.38 7.77
C ILE A 41 24.71 11.01 7.10
N GLU A 42 23.61 11.35 7.76
CA GLU A 42 22.26 11.16 7.23
C GLU A 42 21.72 12.50 6.72
N SER A 43 20.99 12.44 5.60
CA SER A 43 20.44 13.64 4.98
C SER A 43 19.05 13.40 4.38
N GLY A 44 18.31 14.46 4.10
CA GLY A 44 17.08 14.36 3.35
C GLY A 44 16.59 15.72 2.88
N THR A 45 15.79 15.69 1.82
CA THR A 45 15.19 16.88 1.20
C THR A 45 13.71 16.62 0.90
N ALA A 46 12.91 17.68 0.96
CA ALA A 46 11.51 17.68 0.56
C ALA A 46 11.14 19.08 0.05
N GLY A 47 11.07 19.24 -1.28
CA GLY A 47 10.91 20.55 -1.91
C GLY A 47 12.07 21.48 -1.56
N TYR A 48 11.78 22.64 -0.96
CA TYR A 48 12.79 23.61 -0.50
C TYR A 48 13.36 23.33 0.89
N LEU A 49 12.83 22.33 1.60
CA LEU A 49 13.27 21.95 2.94
C LEU A 49 14.31 20.84 2.86
N GLY A 50 15.25 20.84 3.80
CA GLY A 50 16.22 19.77 3.95
C GLY A 50 16.86 19.76 5.34
N GLN A 51 17.51 18.65 5.65
CA GLN A 51 18.21 18.45 6.91
C GLN A 51 19.42 17.56 6.73
N VAL A 52 20.39 17.72 7.64
CA VAL A 52 21.58 16.86 7.77
C VAL A 52 21.78 16.54 9.25
N THR A 53 22.16 15.31 9.57
CA THR A 53 22.51 14.89 10.94
C THR A 53 23.64 13.87 10.92
N VAL A 54 24.34 13.73 12.05
CA VAL A 54 25.45 12.79 12.22
C VAL A 54 25.07 11.71 13.23
N ILE A 55 25.25 10.46 12.84
CA ILE A 55 25.00 9.27 13.64
C ILE A 55 26.35 8.64 14.00
N LYS A 56 26.63 8.53 15.30
CA LYS A 56 27.80 7.81 15.84
C LYS A 56 27.37 6.99 17.05
N LYS A 57 27.65 5.68 17.00
CA LYS A 57 27.32 4.72 18.04
C LYS A 57 27.84 5.18 19.41
N GLY A 58 26.96 5.16 20.41
CA GLY A 58 27.29 5.54 21.79
C GLY A 58 27.49 7.04 22.03
N VAL A 59 27.35 7.89 21.00
CA VAL A 59 27.54 9.34 21.10
C VAL A 59 26.27 10.09 20.71
N THR A 60 25.67 9.79 19.56
CA THR A 60 24.43 10.42 19.09
C THR A 60 23.32 9.41 18.90
N GLU A 61 22.08 9.89 18.77
CA GLU A 61 20.95 9.05 18.41
C GLU A 61 21.13 8.42 17.02
N CYS A 62 20.57 7.23 16.83
CA CYS A 62 20.56 6.59 15.51
C CYS A 62 19.32 6.99 14.70
N TYR A 63 19.32 6.66 13.40
CA TYR A 63 18.20 6.97 12.50
C TYR A 63 16.85 6.42 12.99
N GLU A 64 16.87 5.31 13.71
CA GLU A 64 15.69 4.56 14.18
C GLU A 64 15.30 4.86 15.64
N CYS A 65 16.03 5.72 16.36
CA CYS A 65 15.69 6.09 17.75
C CYS A 65 14.33 6.79 17.86
N HIS A 66 14.00 7.62 16.87
CA HIS A 66 12.71 8.29 16.78
C HIS A 66 11.89 7.75 15.62
N PRO A 67 10.68 7.20 15.90
CA PRO A 67 9.83 6.65 14.85
C PRO A 67 9.45 7.75 13.85
N LYS A 68 9.84 7.54 12.60
CA LYS A 68 9.43 8.43 11.50
C LYS A 68 8.00 8.07 11.07
N PRO A 69 7.20 9.07 10.63
CA PRO A 69 5.87 8.82 10.10
C PRO A 69 5.88 7.69 9.07
N THR A 70 4.99 6.71 9.23
CA THR A 70 4.79 5.66 8.24
C THR A 70 4.02 6.22 7.04
N GLN A 71 4.13 5.56 5.89
CA GLN A 71 3.25 5.89 4.78
C GLN A 71 1.79 5.69 5.21
N LYS A 72 0.90 6.60 4.77
CA LYS A 72 -0.53 6.49 5.06
C LYS A 72 -1.07 5.22 4.43
N THR A 73 -1.69 4.37 5.24
CA THR A 73 -2.44 3.19 4.80
C THR A 73 -3.94 3.47 4.91
N PHE A 74 -4.73 2.85 4.04
CA PHE A 74 -6.18 3.01 4.02
C PHE A 74 -6.83 1.63 4.21
N PRO A 75 -7.93 1.51 4.96
CA PRO A 75 -8.62 0.24 5.13
C PRO A 75 -9.10 -0.33 3.79
N GLY A 76 -8.95 -1.64 3.59
CA GLY A 76 -9.41 -2.33 2.37
C GLY A 76 -10.89 -2.08 2.06
N CYS A 77 -11.77 -2.08 3.08
CA CYS A 77 -13.19 -1.76 2.90
C CYS A 77 -13.40 -0.36 2.31
N THR A 78 -12.65 0.65 2.78
CA THR A 78 -12.73 2.02 2.25
C THR A 78 -12.30 2.09 0.78
N ILE A 79 -11.28 1.33 0.39
CA ILE A 79 -10.79 1.32 -0.99
C ILE A 79 -11.74 0.53 -1.93
N ARG A 80 -12.32 -0.56 -1.44
CA ARG A 80 -13.14 -1.50 -2.22
C ARG A 80 -14.60 -1.07 -2.34
N ASN A 81 -15.18 -0.50 -1.27
CA ASN A 81 -16.61 -0.28 -1.13
C ASN A 81 -16.99 1.20 -1.00
N THR A 82 -16.30 1.96 -0.14
CA THR A 82 -16.74 3.32 0.26
C THR A 82 -15.66 4.41 0.09
N PRO A 83 -15.06 4.57 -1.10
CA PRO A 83 -14.09 5.64 -1.32
C PRO A 83 -14.79 7.00 -1.15
N SER A 84 -14.17 7.92 -0.41
CA SER A 84 -14.70 9.24 -0.08
C SER A 84 -13.79 10.38 -0.55
N GLU A 85 -12.50 10.10 -0.72
CA GLU A 85 -11.48 11.06 -1.12
C GLU A 85 -10.82 10.64 -2.45
N PRO A 86 -10.33 11.61 -3.26
CA PRO A 86 -9.62 11.29 -4.51
C PRO A 86 -8.44 10.33 -4.32
N ILE A 87 -7.76 10.40 -3.17
CA ILE A 87 -6.64 9.52 -2.85
C ILE A 87 -7.05 8.04 -2.76
N HIS A 88 -8.27 7.74 -2.32
CA HIS A 88 -8.78 6.36 -2.26
C HIS A 88 -8.89 5.76 -3.67
N CYS A 89 -9.34 6.56 -4.66
CA CYS A 89 -9.40 6.13 -6.05
C CYS A 89 -8.01 5.91 -6.65
N ILE A 90 -7.02 6.72 -6.27
CA ILE A 90 -5.62 6.54 -6.70
C ILE A 90 -5.07 5.23 -6.12
N VAL A 91 -5.31 4.95 -4.84
CA VAL A 91 -4.89 3.70 -4.20
C VAL A 91 -5.58 2.49 -4.83
N TRP A 92 -6.89 2.57 -5.08
CA TRP A 92 -7.63 1.54 -5.80
C TRP A 92 -7.04 1.26 -7.20
N ALA A 93 -6.68 2.31 -7.95
CA ALA A 93 -6.08 2.16 -9.27
C ALA A 93 -4.69 1.48 -9.21
N LYS A 94 -3.90 1.78 -8.17
CA LYS A 94 -2.63 1.08 -7.92
C LYS A 94 -2.84 -0.41 -7.62
N TYR A 95 -3.84 -0.74 -6.80
CA TYR A 95 -4.21 -2.12 -6.50
C TYR A 95 -4.68 -2.86 -7.75
N LEU A 96 -5.51 -2.21 -8.58
CA LEU A 96 -5.96 -2.77 -9.86
C LEU A 96 -4.78 -3.07 -10.78
N PHE A 97 -3.81 -2.15 -10.86
CA PHE A 97 -2.62 -2.35 -11.67
C PHE A 97 -1.82 -3.58 -11.20
N ASN A 98 -1.57 -3.70 -9.89
CA ASN A 98 -0.85 -4.86 -9.34
C ASN A 98 -1.60 -6.18 -9.58
N GLN A 99 -2.93 -6.18 -9.39
CA GLN A 99 -3.77 -7.35 -9.66
C GLN A 99 -3.75 -7.77 -11.14
N LEU A 100 -3.70 -6.82 -12.07
CA LEU A 100 -3.67 -7.14 -13.50
C LEU A 100 -2.26 -7.54 -13.99
N PHE A 101 -1.23 -6.78 -13.60
CA PHE A 101 0.09 -6.82 -14.24
C PHE A 101 1.26 -7.03 -13.28
N GLY A 102 1.03 -6.95 -11.97
CA GLY A 102 2.05 -7.07 -10.94
C GLY A 102 2.00 -8.41 -10.18
N GLU A 103 2.65 -8.41 -9.03
CA GLU A 103 2.54 -9.49 -8.05
C GLU A 103 1.15 -9.47 -7.40
N GLU A 104 0.57 -10.66 -7.23
CA GLU A 104 -0.74 -10.80 -6.62
C GLU A 104 -0.60 -10.67 -5.10
N ASP A 105 -1.31 -9.71 -4.54
CA ASP A 105 -1.30 -9.40 -3.11
C ASP A 105 -2.76 -9.40 -2.62
N ALA A 106 -3.06 -10.28 -1.68
CA ALA A 106 -4.41 -10.46 -1.13
C ALA A 106 -4.93 -9.18 -0.43
N ASP A 107 -4.01 -8.38 0.13
CA ASP A 107 -4.36 -7.11 0.80
C ASP A 107 -4.71 -6.00 -0.22
N GLN A 108 -4.48 -6.24 -1.51
CA GLN A 108 -4.72 -5.32 -2.62
C GLN A 108 -5.85 -5.80 -3.54
N GLU A 109 -6.80 -6.56 -3.01
CA GLU A 109 -7.97 -6.96 -3.79
C GLU A 109 -8.84 -5.74 -4.16
N VAL A 110 -9.29 -5.72 -5.42
CA VAL A 110 -10.12 -4.65 -5.98
C VAL A 110 -11.58 -5.04 -6.23
N SER A 111 -11.89 -6.33 -6.12
CA SER A 111 -13.26 -6.82 -6.19
C SER A 111 -14.07 -6.30 -4.99
N PRO A 112 -15.36 -5.95 -5.12
CA PRO A 112 -16.16 -5.49 -3.99
C PRO A 112 -16.07 -6.44 -2.79
N ASP A 113 -15.85 -5.89 -1.60
CA ASP A 113 -15.80 -6.70 -0.39
C ASP A 113 -17.23 -7.04 0.03
N ARG A 114 -17.67 -8.27 -0.26
CA ARG A 114 -18.99 -8.74 0.17
C ARG A 114 -19.03 -9.17 1.63
N ALA A 115 -17.88 -9.25 2.30
CA ALA A 115 -17.80 -9.55 3.74
C ALA A 115 -17.84 -8.28 4.59
N ASP A 116 -17.91 -7.10 3.97
CA ASP A 116 -18.04 -5.82 4.67
C ASP A 116 -19.43 -5.70 5.31
N PRO A 117 -19.53 -5.65 6.65
CA PRO A 117 -20.80 -5.55 7.36
C PRO A 117 -21.54 -4.22 7.09
N GLU A 118 -20.85 -3.18 6.61
CA GLU A 118 -21.45 -1.90 6.23
C GLU A 118 -21.90 -1.85 4.75
N ALA A 119 -21.61 -2.87 3.94
CA ALA A 119 -22.02 -2.91 2.53
C ALA A 119 -23.53 -3.19 2.34
N SER A 120 -24.25 -3.48 3.42
CA SER A 120 -25.70 -3.65 3.48
C SER A 120 -26.30 -2.56 4.37
N TRP A 121 -26.97 -1.59 3.76
CA TRP A 121 -27.58 -0.47 4.47
C TRP A 121 -28.96 -0.83 5.03
N GLU A 122 -29.48 -1.99 4.64
CA GLU A 122 -30.72 -2.61 5.10
C GLU A 122 -30.39 -3.92 5.85
N PRO A 123 -30.79 -4.07 7.14
CA PRO A 123 -30.57 -5.30 7.91
C PRO A 123 -31.17 -6.55 7.24
N ALA A 124 -32.28 -6.38 6.53
CA ALA A 124 -32.93 -7.46 5.77
C ALA A 124 -32.10 -7.92 4.56
N GLU A 125 -31.39 -7.00 3.90
CA GLU A 125 -30.50 -7.34 2.77
C GLU A 125 -29.17 -7.94 3.26
N ALA A 126 -28.69 -7.53 4.44
CA ALA A 126 -27.55 -8.12 5.11
C ALA A 126 -27.79 -9.61 5.44
N GLU A 127 -28.97 -9.90 6.03
CA GLU A 127 -29.36 -11.25 6.41
C GLU A 127 -29.69 -12.13 5.20
N ALA A 128 -30.33 -11.56 4.16
CA ALA A 128 -30.54 -12.26 2.89
C ALA A 128 -29.23 -12.58 2.16
N ARG A 129 -28.23 -11.69 2.19
CA ARG A 129 -26.90 -11.94 1.60
C ARG A 129 -26.06 -12.92 2.42
N ALA A 130 -26.16 -12.89 3.75
CA ALA A 130 -25.51 -13.88 4.61
C ALA A 130 -26.08 -15.29 4.36
N ARG A 131 -27.39 -15.41 4.13
CA ARG A 131 -28.04 -16.69 3.76
C ARG A 131 -27.66 -17.14 2.34
N ALA A 132 -27.65 -16.24 1.35
CA ALA A 132 -27.20 -16.55 -0.01
C ALA A 132 -25.73 -16.99 -0.08
N SER A 133 -24.88 -16.47 0.81
CA SER A 133 -23.47 -16.89 0.92
C SER A 133 -23.30 -18.33 1.41
N ASN A 134 -24.32 -18.90 2.09
CA ASN A 134 -24.34 -20.28 2.54
C ASN A 134 -24.99 -21.25 1.52
N GLU A 135 -25.76 -20.73 0.55
CA GLU A 135 -26.44 -21.50 -0.50
C GLU A 135 -25.68 -21.52 -1.84
N ASP A 136 -24.81 -20.54 -2.10
CA ASP A 136 -23.87 -20.53 -3.24
C ASP A 136 -22.74 -21.56 -3.03
N GLY A 137 -23.10 -22.85 -3.05
CA GLY A 137 -22.15 -23.93 -3.23
C GLY A 137 -21.38 -23.76 -4.55
N ASP A 138 -20.07 -23.62 -4.43
CA ASP A 138 -19.07 -23.89 -5.49
C ASP A 138 -19.13 -23.06 -6.78
N ILE A 139 -19.58 -21.79 -6.74
CA ILE A 139 -19.18 -20.83 -7.79
C ILE A 139 -17.75 -20.39 -7.48
N LYS A 140 -16.75 -21.09 -8.05
CA LYS A 140 -15.34 -20.67 -7.97
C LYS A 140 -15.19 -19.24 -8.48
N ARG A 141 -15.01 -18.30 -7.56
CA ARG A 141 -14.68 -16.92 -7.89
C ARG A 141 -13.33 -16.91 -8.59
N VAL A 142 -13.36 -16.63 -9.89
CA VAL A 142 -12.16 -16.40 -10.69
C VAL A 142 -11.54 -15.07 -10.26
N SER A 143 -10.25 -15.06 -9.93
CA SER A 143 -9.57 -13.83 -9.49
C SER A 143 -9.60 -12.77 -10.59
N THR A 144 -9.46 -11.49 -10.23
CA THR A 144 -9.42 -10.40 -11.23
C THR A 144 -8.32 -10.65 -12.27
N LYS A 145 -7.19 -11.21 -11.83
CA LYS A 145 -6.05 -11.58 -12.67
C LYS A 145 -6.35 -12.74 -13.60
N GLU A 146 -6.92 -13.83 -13.08
CA GLU A 146 -7.30 -15.00 -13.87
C GLU A 146 -8.34 -14.66 -14.93
N TRP A 147 -9.34 -13.85 -14.57
CA TRP A 147 -10.34 -13.39 -15.51
C TRP A 147 -9.73 -12.51 -16.60
N ALA A 148 -8.85 -11.58 -16.23
CA ALA A 148 -8.16 -10.71 -17.20
C ALA A 148 -7.32 -11.52 -18.19
N LYS A 149 -6.59 -12.53 -17.69
CA LYS A 149 -5.85 -13.50 -18.53
C LYS A 149 -6.77 -14.24 -19.50
N SER A 150 -7.93 -14.72 -19.03
CA SER A 150 -8.91 -15.43 -19.88
C SER A 150 -9.45 -14.57 -21.03
N THR A 151 -9.50 -13.25 -20.82
CA THR A 151 -9.93 -12.28 -21.84
C THR A 151 -8.80 -11.75 -22.72
N GLY A 152 -7.56 -12.20 -22.51
CA GLY A 152 -6.37 -11.68 -23.21
C GLY A 152 -6.07 -10.22 -22.88
N TYR A 153 -6.43 -9.76 -21.67
CA TYR A 153 -6.29 -8.35 -21.24
C TYR A 153 -6.97 -7.34 -22.18
N ASP A 154 -8.11 -7.70 -22.78
CA ASP A 154 -8.88 -6.79 -23.62
C ASP A 154 -9.33 -5.55 -22.84
N ALA A 155 -8.94 -4.37 -23.34
CA ALA A 155 -9.17 -3.10 -22.65
C ALA A 155 -10.65 -2.74 -22.50
N VAL A 156 -11.48 -3.07 -23.50
CA VAL A 156 -12.91 -2.75 -23.48
C VAL A 156 -13.64 -3.62 -22.46
N LYS A 157 -13.31 -4.91 -22.41
CA LYS A 157 -13.82 -5.86 -21.41
C LYS A 157 -13.38 -5.47 -20.01
N LEU A 158 -12.09 -5.14 -19.82
CA LEU A 158 -11.55 -4.67 -18.54
C LEU A 158 -12.27 -3.41 -18.08
N PHE A 159 -12.37 -2.39 -18.93
CA PHE A 159 -13.07 -1.15 -18.63
C PHE A 159 -14.53 -1.40 -18.24
N THR A 160 -15.24 -2.23 -19.01
CA THR A 160 -16.65 -2.56 -18.74
C THR A 160 -16.81 -3.24 -17.39
N LYS A 161 -15.91 -4.16 -17.01
CA LYS A 161 -15.92 -4.83 -15.72
C LYS A 161 -15.65 -3.87 -14.55
N VAL A 162 -14.66 -2.99 -14.69
CA VAL A 162 -14.25 -2.10 -13.58
C VAL A 162 -15.08 -0.82 -13.48
N ARG A 163 -15.87 -0.46 -14.50
CA ARG A 163 -16.76 0.71 -14.50
C ARG A 163 -17.78 0.68 -13.36
N GLN A 164 -18.12 -0.50 -12.86
CA GLN A 164 -19.04 -0.67 -11.73
C GLN A 164 -18.37 -0.40 -10.37
N ALA A 165 -17.05 -0.17 -10.33
CA ALA A 165 -16.35 0.09 -9.08
C ALA A 165 -16.86 1.38 -8.38
N PRO A 166 -16.89 1.41 -7.04
CA PRO A 166 -17.37 2.57 -6.28
C PRO A 166 -16.61 3.87 -6.60
N CYS A 167 -15.33 3.78 -7.00
CA CYS A 167 -14.51 4.91 -7.42
C CYS A 167 -15.13 5.72 -8.57
N PHE A 168 -15.83 5.07 -9.51
CA PHE A 168 -16.52 5.74 -10.63
C PHE A 168 -17.83 6.42 -10.23
N HIS A 169 -18.34 6.12 -9.04
CA HIS A 169 -19.60 6.64 -8.51
C HIS A 169 -19.40 7.60 -7.33
N LEU A 170 -18.16 8.00 -7.05
CA LEU A 170 -17.78 8.92 -5.96
C LEU A 170 -18.63 10.20 -5.94
N HIS A 171 -18.97 10.76 -7.11
CA HIS A 171 -19.79 11.96 -7.21
C HIS A 171 -21.25 11.75 -6.78
N LYS A 172 -21.81 10.53 -6.97
CA LYS A 172 -23.17 10.19 -6.51
C LYS A 172 -23.21 10.04 -4.98
N LEU A 173 -22.18 9.43 -4.39
CA LEU A 173 -22.07 9.24 -2.94
C LEU A 173 -21.83 10.55 -2.16
N LYS A 174 -21.19 11.55 -2.77
CA LYS A 174 -21.02 12.88 -2.15
C LYS A 174 -22.32 13.70 -2.10
N LYS A 175 -23.19 13.59 -3.12
CA LYS A 175 -24.47 14.31 -3.16
C LYS A 175 -25.47 13.86 -2.08
N ASN A 176 -25.42 12.60 -1.67
CA ASN A 176 -26.31 12.08 -0.62
C ASN A 176 -25.82 12.33 0.81
N ARG A 177 -24.60 12.85 1.01
CA ARG A 177 -24.03 13.13 2.36
C ARG A 177 -24.07 14.61 2.77
N THR A 178 -24.55 15.50 1.92
CA THR A 178 -24.73 16.94 2.22
C THR A 178 -26.14 17.29 2.69
N VAL A 179 -26.92 16.30 3.13
CA VAL A 179 -28.24 16.49 3.74
C VAL A 179 -28.25 15.82 5.11
N GLU A 180 -27.47 16.37 6.03
CA GLU A 180 -27.62 16.26 7.49
C GLU A 180 -26.81 17.39 8.15
#